data_AF-A0AAQ0M026-F1
#
_entry.id   AF-A0AAQ0M026-F1
#
_cell.length_a   1.000
_cell.length_b   1.000
_cell.length_c   1.000
_cell.angle_alpha   90.00
_cell.angle_beta   90.00
_cell.angle_gamma   90.00
#
_symmetry.space_group_name_H-M   'P 1'
#
loop_
_entity.id
_entity.type
_entity.pdbx_description
1 polymer ?
#
loop_
_entity_poly.entity_id
_entity_poly.type
_entity_poly.pdbx_seq_one_letter_code
_entity_poly.pdbx_strand_id
1 'polypeptide(L)'
;MSTKDAEKKEKELERLEYLKQEMRSETESMVEQAKEEIATKQKDIQTIIEAINSVGQVIAGEFEGEASEAAQKSVTKLKSKHMGMNTDFEYLVESFKVY
;
A
#
# COMPACT_ATOMS: atom_id res chain seq x y z
N MET A 1 0.41 0.25 -54.22
CA MET A 1 0.74 -0.65 -53.08
C MET A 1 0.30 -2.05 -53.45
N SER A 2 1.17 -3.04 -53.24
CA SER A 2 0.84 -4.45 -53.53
C SER A 2 -0.04 -5.02 -52.43
N THR A 3 -0.92 -5.97 -52.74
CA THR A 3 -1.77 -6.68 -51.76
C THR A 3 -0.94 -7.35 -50.65
N LYS A 4 0.27 -7.82 -50.98
CA LYS A 4 1.22 -8.37 -50.00
C LYS A 4 1.72 -7.36 -48.97
N ASP A 5 1.81 -6.08 -49.34
CA ASP A 5 2.24 -5.01 -48.42
C ASP A 5 1.09 -4.64 -47.47
N ALA A 6 -0.16 -4.73 -47.95
CA ALA A 6 -1.35 -4.51 -47.12
C ALA A 6 -1.52 -5.62 -46.07
N GLU A 7 -1.41 -6.90 -46.47
CA GLU A 7 -1.50 -8.04 -45.54
C GLU A 7 -0.39 -8.04 -44.48
N LYS A 8 0.84 -7.66 -44.85
CA LYS A 8 1.93 -7.50 -43.88
C LYS A 8 1.63 -6.40 -42.86
N LYS A 9 1.05 -5.29 -43.31
CA LYS A 9 0.72 -4.16 -42.45
C LYS A 9 -0.41 -4.50 -41.48
N GLU A 10 -1.39 -5.28 -41.91
CA GLU A 10 -2.49 -5.76 -41.08
C GLU A 10 -1.98 -6.71 -39.97
N LYS A 11 -1.14 -7.70 -40.32
CA LYS A 11 -0.51 -8.59 -39.32
C LYS A 11 0.37 -7.84 -38.32
N GLU A 12 1.09 -6.82 -38.78
CA GLU A 12 1.91 -6.01 -37.87
C GLU A 12 1.02 -5.18 -36.93
N LEU A 13 -0.12 -4.66 -37.40
CA LEU A 13 -1.09 -3.97 -36.55
C LEU A 13 -1.69 -4.90 -35.48
N GLU A 14 -2.09 -6.12 -35.86
CA GLU A 14 -2.59 -7.12 -34.92
C GLU A 14 -1.55 -7.45 -33.85
N ARG A 15 -0.29 -7.64 -34.26
CA ARG A 15 0.83 -7.90 -33.34
C ARG A 15 1.06 -6.73 -32.38
N LEU A 16 1.03 -5.49 -32.88
CA LEU A 16 1.22 -4.31 -32.06
C LEU A 16 0.07 -4.10 -31.07
N GLU A 17 -1.17 -4.38 -31.47
CA GLU A 17 -2.32 -4.29 -30.58
C GLU A 17 -2.26 -5.38 -29.49
N TYR A 18 -1.86 -6.60 -29.85
CA TYR A 18 -1.59 -7.66 -28.87
C TYR A 18 -0.52 -7.24 -27.87
N LEU A 19 0.63 -6.74 -28.35
CA LEU A 19 1.74 -6.32 -27.48
C LEU A 19 1.30 -5.17 -26.55
N LYS A 20 0.50 -4.24 -27.05
CA LYS A 20 -0.04 -3.14 -26.25
C LYS A 20 -0.96 -3.65 -25.14
N GLN A 21 -1.81 -4.63 -25.42
CA GLN A 21 -2.68 -5.25 -24.41
C GLN A 21 -1.87 -6.02 -23.36
N GLU A 22 -0.86 -6.78 -23.81
CA GLU A 22 0.03 -7.53 -22.93
C GLU A 22 0.80 -6.59 -21.97
N MET A 23 1.41 -5.53 -22.50
CA MET A 23 2.11 -4.52 -21.70
C MET A 23 1.19 -3.81 -20.70
N ARG A 24 -0.06 -3.54 -21.10
CA ARG A 24 -1.06 -2.97 -20.20
C ARG A 24 -1.39 -3.93 -19.07
N SER A 25 -1.66 -5.20 -19.38
CA SER A 25 -1.96 -6.23 -18.38
C SER A 25 -0.81 -6.44 -17.41
N GLU A 26 0.44 -6.41 -17.88
CA GLU A 26 1.63 -6.52 -17.04
C GLU A 26 1.74 -5.32 -16.09
N THR A 27 1.52 -4.11 -16.61
CA THR A 27 1.52 -2.88 -15.80
C THR A 27 0.43 -2.91 -14.73
N GLU A 28 -0.79 -3.34 -15.08
CA GLU A 28 -1.89 -3.52 -14.14
C GLU A 28 -1.53 -4.55 -13.06
N SER A 29 -0.93 -5.68 -13.43
CA SER A 29 -0.48 -6.70 -12.48
C SER A 29 0.59 -6.18 -11.51
N MET A 30 1.57 -5.41 -12.00
CA MET A 30 2.61 -4.83 -11.14
C MET A 30 2.01 -3.83 -10.14
N VAL A 31 1.03 -3.05 -10.58
CA VAL A 31 0.34 -2.09 -9.70
C VAL A 31 -0.47 -2.80 -8.63
N GLU A 32 -1.19 -3.86 -8.97
CA GLU A 32 -1.95 -4.62 -7.96
C GLU A 32 -1.04 -5.32 -6.95
N GLN A 33 0.10 -5.88 -7.40
CA GLN A 33 1.11 -6.43 -6.49
C GLN A 33 1.64 -5.38 -5.50
N ALA A 34 1.95 -4.17 -5.99
CA ALA A 34 2.40 -3.08 -5.12
C ALA A 34 1.33 -2.69 -4.09
N LYS A 35 0.05 -2.64 -4.49
CA LYS A 35 -1.07 -2.37 -3.58
C LYS A 35 -1.21 -3.45 -2.51
N GLU A 36 -1.09 -4.73 -2.87
CA GLU A 36 -1.12 -5.86 -1.94
C GLU A 36 0.02 -5.80 -0.91
N GLU A 37 1.24 -5.45 -1.35
CA GLU A 37 2.38 -5.26 -0.46
C GLU A 37 2.13 -4.12 0.53
N ILE A 38 1.60 -2.98 0.07
CA ILE A 38 1.26 -1.84 0.93
C ILE A 38 0.18 -2.23 1.95
N ALA A 39 -0.88 -2.92 1.51
CA ALA A 39 -1.95 -3.39 2.39
C ALA A 39 -1.42 -4.35 3.48
N THR A 40 -0.47 -5.22 3.11
CA THR A 40 0.19 -6.11 4.06
C THR A 40 0.99 -5.31 5.10
N LYS A 41 1.77 -4.32 4.67
CA LYS A 41 2.52 -3.44 5.59
C LYS A 41 1.61 -2.62 6.51
N GLN A 42 0.48 -2.14 6.00
CA GLN A 42 -0.52 -1.46 6.81
C GLN A 42 -1.06 -2.36 7.92
N LYS A 43 -1.35 -3.64 7.61
CA LYS A 43 -1.80 -4.63 8.59
C LYS A 43 -0.73 -4.96 9.63
N ASP A 44 0.53 -5.10 9.23
CA ASP A 44 1.65 -5.35 10.14
C ASP A 44 1.78 -4.20 11.17
N ILE A 45 1.70 -2.95 10.70
CA ILE A 45 1.78 -1.77 11.54
C ILE A 45 0.59 -1.69 12.51
N GLN A 46 -0.62 -1.98 12.03
CA GLN A 46 -1.80 -2.03 12.88
C GLN A 46 -1.64 -3.06 14.01
N THR A 47 -1.08 -4.23 13.71
CA THR A 47 -0.80 -5.29 14.69
C THR A 47 0.21 -4.82 15.75
N ILE A 48 1.29 -4.16 15.34
CA ILE A 48 2.29 -3.60 16.26
C ILE A 48 1.65 -2.60 17.23
N ILE A 49 0.64 -1.86 16.77
CA ILE A 49 -0.02 -0.84 17.59
C ILE A 49 -1.02 -1.42 18.55
N GLU A 50 -1.75 -2.45 18.14
CA GLU A 50 -2.58 -3.22 19.07
C GLU A 50 -1.71 -3.79 20.20
N ALA A 51 -0.52 -4.29 19.88
CA ALA A 51 0.45 -4.72 20.89
C ALA A 51 0.92 -3.56 21.79
N ILE A 52 1.30 -2.40 21.23
CA ILE A 52 1.70 -1.21 22.01
C ILE A 52 0.56 -0.74 22.93
N ASN A 53 -0.68 -0.71 22.45
CA ASN A 53 -1.84 -0.30 23.24
C ASN A 53 -2.10 -1.29 24.38
N SER A 54 -2.03 -2.60 24.10
CA SER A 54 -2.18 -3.64 25.11
C SER A 54 -1.11 -3.51 26.20
N VAL A 55 0.15 -3.31 25.81
CA VAL A 55 1.25 -3.09 26.76
C VAL A 55 1.06 -1.79 27.55
N GLY A 56 0.61 -0.72 26.89
CA GLY A 56 0.31 0.55 27.55
C GLY A 56 -0.77 0.45 28.62
N GLN A 57 -1.81 -0.36 28.39
CA GLN A 57 -2.85 -0.64 29.40
C GLN A 57 -2.31 -1.42 30.60
N VAL A 58 -1.42 -2.40 30.37
CA VAL A 58 -0.75 -3.14 31.45
C VAL A 58 0.12 -2.21 32.28
N ILE A 59 0.93 -1.37 31.64
CA ILE A 59 1.82 -0.41 32.32
C ILE A 59 1.02 0.60 33.15
N ALA A 60 -0.13 1.06 32.65
CA ALA A 60 -1.01 1.98 33.39
C ALA A 60 -1.61 1.35 34.67
N GLY A 61 -1.70 0.02 34.73
CA GLY A 61 -2.17 -0.72 35.91
C GLY A 61 -1.06 -1.15 36.88
N GLU A 62 0.18 -1.29 36.42
CA GLU A 62 1.32 -1.71 37.26
C GLU A 62 2.11 -0.56 37.87
N PHE A 63 2.07 0.64 37.28
CA PHE A 63 2.81 1.81 37.74
C PHE A 63 1.86 2.93 38.19
N GLU A 64 2.16 3.55 39.34
CA GLU A 64 1.49 4.76 39.85
C GLU A 64 2.41 5.98 39.74
N GLY A 65 1.83 7.19 39.68
CA GLY A 65 2.57 8.45 39.68
C GLY A 65 3.24 8.82 38.35
N GLU A 66 4.33 9.59 38.41
CA GLU A 66 4.98 10.22 37.24
C GLU A 66 5.43 9.22 36.15
N ALA A 67 5.79 7.99 36.54
CA ALA A 67 6.18 6.93 35.61
C ALA A 67 4.99 6.46 34.75
N SER A 68 3.80 6.37 35.36
CA SER A 68 2.56 6.02 34.66
C SER A 68 2.14 7.11 33.69
N GLU A 69 2.22 8.38 34.11
CA GLU A 69 1.93 9.53 33.24
C GLU A 69 2.90 9.61 32.06
N ALA A 70 4.20 9.39 32.28
CA ALA A 70 5.21 9.38 31.22
C ALA A 70 4.97 8.25 30.20
N ALA A 71 4.57 7.06 30.68
CA ALA A 71 4.21 5.94 29.83
C ALA A 71 2.96 6.24 28.98
N GLN A 72 1.89 6.75 29.60
CA GLN A 72 0.65 7.13 28.90
C GLN A 72 0.89 8.22 27.85
N LYS A 73 1.72 9.21 28.15
CA LYS A 73 2.09 10.28 27.21
C LYS A 73 2.87 9.73 26.01
N SER A 74 3.75 8.76 26.23
CA SER A 74 4.52 8.09 25.18
C SER A 74 3.61 7.23 24.28
N VAL A 75 2.69 6.47 24.87
CA VAL A 75 1.67 5.70 24.14
C VAL A 75 0.76 6.61 23.32
N THR A 76 0.31 7.73 23.88
CA THR A 76 -0.52 8.71 23.18
C THR A 76 0.21 9.31 21.97
N LYS A 77 1.49 9.66 22.13
CA LYS A 77 2.32 10.19 21.04
C LYS A 77 2.57 9.15 19.93
N LEU A 78 2.75 7.87 20.30
CA LEU A 78 2.83 6.78 19.34
C LEU A 78 1.53 6.63 18.55
N LYS A 79 0.39 6.68 19.23
CA LYS A 79 -0.94 6.60 18.61
C LYS A 79 -1.21 7.75 17.64
N SER A 80 -0.87 8.99 18.01
CA SER A 80 -1.07 10.16 17.14
C SER A 80 -0.20 10.11 15.89
N LYS A 81 1.07 9.70 16.01
CA LYS A 81 1.97 9.55 14.86
C LYS A 81 1.49 8.48 13.90
N HIS A 82 0.86 7.42 14.41
CA HIS A 82 0.32 6.36 13.57
C HIS A 82 -0.91 6.77 12.76
N MET A 83 -1.85 7.55 13.33
CA MET A 83 -3.00 8.01 12.56
C MET A 83 -2.56 8.73 11.27
N GLY A 84 -1.47 9.50 11.33
CA GLY A 84 -0.85 10.10 10.14
C GLY A 84 -0.34 9.05 9.15
N MET A 85 0.37 8.02 9.62
CA MET A 85 0.89 6.95 8.76
C MET A 85 -0.22 6.16 8.06
N ASN A 86 -1.35 5.90 8.73
CA ASN A 86 -2.47 5.18 8.11
C ASN A 86 -3.10 5.99 6.97
N THR A 87 -3.26 7.31 7.17
CA THR A 87 -3.71 8.23 6.11
C THR A 87 -2.71 8.30 4.95
N ASP A 88 -1.40 8.28 5.24
CA ASP A 88 -0.36 8.27 4.19
C ASP A 88 -0.43 6.98 3.34
N PHE A 89 -0.71 5.82 3.96
CA PHE A 89 -0.88 4.56 3.23
C PHE A 89 -2.13 4.53 2.35
N GLU A 90 -3.26 5.02 2.86
CA GLU A 90 -4.51 5.14 2.09
C GLU A 90 -4.29 6.03 0.86
N TYR A 91 -3.64 7.18 1.03
CA TYR A 91 -3.28 8.06 -0.07
C TYR A 91 -2.35 7.38 -1.09
N LEU A 92 -1.35 6.63 -0.61
CA LEU A 92 -0.41 5.93 -1.49
C LEU A 92 -1.14 4.92 -2.38
N VAL A 93 -2.03 4.09 -1.81
CA VAL A 93 -2.84 3.10 -2.53
C VAL A 93 -3.72 3.76 -3.59
N GLU A 94 -4.39 4.87 -3.24
CA GLU A 94 -5.26 5.61 -4.16
C GLU A 94 -4.49 6.30 -5.30
N SER A 95 -3.21 6.61 -5.09
CA SER A 95 -2.36 7.25 -6.11
C SER A 95 -1.94 6.31 -7.24
N PHE A 96 -1.96 4.99 -7.01
CA PHE A 96 -1.62 3.99 -8.02
C PHE A 96 -2.79 3.79 -9.00
N LYS A 97 -2.77 4.59 -10.09
CA LYS A 97 -3.72 4.49 -11.20
C LYS A 97 -3.00 4.15 -12.50
N VAL A 98 -3.49 3.14 -13.20
CA VAL A 98 -3.09 2.82 -14.57
C VAL A 98 -4.15 3.43 -15.51
N TYR A 99 -3.72 4.22 -16.50
CA TYR A 99 -4.60 4.85 -17.50
C TYR A 99 -4.46 4.14 -18.85
#